data_AF-A0A5C5SJ70-F1
#
_entry.id   AF-A0A5C5SJ70-F1
#
_cell.length_a   1.000
_cell.length_b   1.000
_cell.length_c   1.000
_cell.angle_alpha   90.00
_cell.angle_beta   90.00
_cell.angle_gamma   90.00
#
_symmetry.space_group_name_H-M   'P 1'
#
loop_
_entity.id
_entity.type
_entity.pdbx_description
1 polymer ?
#
loop_
_entity_poly.entity_id
_entity_poly.type
_entity_poly.pdbx_seq_one_letter_code
_entity_poly.pdbx_strand_id
1 'polypeptide(L)'
;MKRVLITGMSGTGKTAVIRELAARGYRAHDLDTPEWSEWVDADPSDDLTPGRGKDWVWREDRVRALLSAPGEGLLFISGCAGNMGRLLPLIDVVILLSAPVDTLMERLAARSADGYGHTAAERAKVADLVAVVEPLLRETSDHEIDTRRPVHVTVDDIVRLVS
;
A
#
# COMPACT_ATOMS: atom_id res chain seq x y z
N MET A 1 3.81 -12.67 16.98
CA MET A 1 2.99 -11.81 16.08
C MET A 1 3.38 -12.11 14.64
N LYS A 2 2.41 -12.34 13.75
CA LYS A 2 2.63 -12.48 12.30
C LYS A 2 2.36 -11.12 11.63
N ARG A 3 3.28 -10.68 10.76
CA ARG A 3 3.31 -9.36 10.14
C ARG A 3 2.87 -9.46 8.69
N VAL A 4 1.82 -8.74 8.36
CA VAL A 4 1.17 -8.79 7.06
C VAL A 4 1.28 -7.42 6.41
N LEU A 5 1.96 -7.35 5.27
CA LEU A 5 2.00 -6.16 4.44
C LEU A 5 0.88 -6.20 3.40
N ILE A 6 0.07 -5.15 3.37
CA ILE A 6 -0.96 -4.93 2.36
C ILE A 6 -0.46 -3.84 1.41
N THR A 7 0.01 -4.24 0.24
CA THR A 7 0.55 -3.35 -0.79
C THR A 7 -0.38 -3.25 -2.00
N GLY A 8 0.01 -2.42 -2.97
CA GLY A 8 -0.72 -2.22 -4.21
C GLY A 8 -0.70 -0.79 -4.67
N MET A 9 -1.14 -0.57 -5.91
CA MET A 9 -1.13 0.74 -6.54
C MET A 9 -2.13 1.72 -5.90
N SER A 10 -2.06 3.01 -6.27
CA SER A 10 -3.04 3.98 -5.83
C SER A 10 -4.45 3.60 -6.34
N GLY A 11 -5.46 3.73 -5.49
CA GLY A 11 -6.85 3.38 -5.83
C GLY A 11 -7.25 1.91 -5.61
N THR A 12 -6.31 1.02 -5.27
CA THR A 12 -6.62 -0.41 -5.03
C THR A 12 -7.34 -0.67 -3.71
N GLY A 13 -7.45 0.34 -2.83
CA GLY A 13 -8.22 0.23 -1.59
C GLY A 13 -7.41 -0.06 -0.32
N LYS A 14 -6.07 0.03 -0.35
CA LYS A 14 -5.18 -0.14 0.83
C LYS A 14 -5.69 0.58 2.08
N THR A 15 -5.94 1.90 1.98
CA THR A 15 -6.42 2.72 3.09
C THR A 15 -7.82 2.29 3.57
N ALA A 16 -8.70 1.81 2.69
CA ALA A 16 -10.01 1.32 3.10
C ALA A 16 -9.89 -0.01 3.87
N VAL A 17 -9.07 -0.92 3.35
CA VAL A 17 -8.78 -2.23 3.95
C VAL A 17 -8.12 -2.07 5.34
N ILE A 18 -7.09 -1.22 5.47
CA ILE A 18 -6.40 -1.03 6.75
C ILE A 18 -7.32 -0.40 7.82
N ARG A 19 -8.19 0.53 7.42
CA ARG A 19 -9.20 1.13 8.30
C ARG A 19 -10.23 0.12 8.76
N GLU A 20 -10.71 -0.73 7.86
CA GLU A 20 -11.66 -1.80 8.19
C GLU A 20 -11.01 -2.85 9.12
N LEU A 21 -9.74 -3.22 8.90
CA LEU A 21 -8.98 -4.08 9.83
C LEU A 21 -8.85 -3.45 11.22
N ALA A 22 -8.53 -2.15 11.30
CA ALA A 22 -8.48 -1.42 12.56
C ALA A 22 -9.86 -1.39 13.25
N ALA A 23 -10.94 -1.16 12.49
CA ALA A 23 -12.32 -1.14 13.01
C ALA A 23 -12.75 -2.51 13.58
N ARG A 24 -12.19 -3.60 13.06
CA ARG A 24 -12.39 -4.98 13.56
C ARG A 24 -11.50 -5.34 14.76
N GLY A 25 -10.68 -4.40 15.26
CA GLY A 25 -9.84 -4.59 16.44
C GLY A 25 -8.47 -5.20 16.17
N TYR A 26 -8.06 -5.35 14.91
CA TYR A 26 -6.70 -5.75 14.58
C TYR A 26 -5.71 -4.61 14.80
N ARG A 27 -4.45 -4.96 15.10
CA ARG A 27 -3.35 -4.00 15.07
C ARG A 27 -3.06 -3.68 13.60
N ALA A 28 -3.44 -2.48 13.15
CA ALA A 28 -3.40 -2.10 11.75
C ALA A 28 -2.88 -0.66 11.61
N HIS A 29 -1.83 -0.45 10.79
CA HIS A 29 -1.20 0.85 10.59
C HIS A 29 -1.08 1.21 9.11
N ASP A 30 -1.51 2.42 8.75
CA ASP A 30 -1.29 2.99 7.42
C ASP A 30 0.06 3.70 7.37
N LEU A 31 1.02 3.10 6.65
CA LEU A 31 2.38 3.62 6.53
C LEU A 31 2.48 4.75 5.51
N ASP A 32 1.48 4.97 4.66
CA ASP A 32 1.42 6.09 3.69
C ASP A 32 1.02 7.42 4.38
N THR A 33 1.48 7.66 5.61
CA THR A 33 1.17 8.85 6.43
C THR A 33 2.45 9.54 6.94
N PRO A 34 2.41 10.84 7.27
CA PRO A 34 3.60 11.58 7.73
C PRO A 34 4.26 11.04 9.01
N GLU A 35 3.51 10.25 9.79
CA GLU A 35 4.04 9.56 10.97
C GLU A 35 5.07 8.49 10.58
N TRP A 36 4.80 7.76 9.51
CA TRP A 36 5.56 6.60 9.07
C TRP A 36 6.42 6.86 7.85
N SER A 37 6.17 7.96 7.14
CA SER A 37 6.83 8.29 5.88
C SER A 37 7.34 9.73 5.85
N GLU A 38 8.28 9.98 4.94
CA GLU A 38 8.86 11.30 4.72
C GLU A 38 9.25 11.56 3.27
N TRP A 39 9.28 12.84 2.92
CA TRP A 39 9.80 13.29 1.62
C TRP A 39 11.33 13.32 1.66
N VAL A 40 11.96 12.61 0.73
CA VAL A 40 13.41 12.63 0.51
C VAL A 40 13.74 13.17 -0.88
N ASP A 41 14.96 13.65 -1.08
CA ASP A 41 15.46 13.97 -2.42
C ASP A 41 15.59 12.68 -3.24
N ALA A 42 15.09 12.73 -4.47
CA ALA A 42 15.20 11.65 -5.45
C ALA A 42 15.78 12.19 -6.76
N ASP A 43 16.24 11.29 -7.63
CA ASP A 43 16.71 11.68 -8.95
C ASP A 43 15.57 12.41 -9.71
N PRO A 44 15.77 13.66 -10.16
CA PRO A 44 14.74 14.39 -10.91
C PRO A 44 14.32 13.73 -12.23
N SER A 45 15.10 12.75 -12.71
CA SER A 45 14.80 11.93 -13.89
C SER A 45 13.99 10.66 -13.57
N ASP A 46 13.82 10.30 -12.30
CA ASP A 46 12.98 9.18 -11.88
C ASP A 46 11.50 9.58 -11.91
N ASP A 47 10.81 9.14 -12.96
CA ASP A 47 9.41 9.42 -13.21
C ASP A 47 8.45 8.51 -12.42
N LEU A 48 8.98 7.47 -11.77
CA LEU A 48 8.21 6.54 -10.93
C LEU A 48 7.92 7.12 -9.53
N THR A 49 8.67 8.13 -9.11
CA THR A 49 8.48 8.81 -7.84
C THR A 49 7.18 9.64 -7.80
N PRO A 50 6.51 9.79 -6.65
CA PRO A 50 5.26 10.55 -6.57
C PRO A 50 5.45 12.06 -6.79
N GLY A 51 6.65 12.62 -6.59
CA GLY A 51 6.96 14.03 -6.79
C GLY A 51 8.20 14.24 -7.65
N ARG A 52 8.26 15.32 -8.43
CA ARG A 52 9.43 15.60 -9.28
C ARG A 52 10.69 15.83 -8.43
N GLY A 53 11.65 14.91 -8.50
CA GLY A 53 12.88 14.94 -7.70
C GLY A 53 12.64 14.71 -6.20
N LYS A 54 11.49 14.15 -5.83
CA LYS A 54 11.10 13.88 -4.45
C LYS A 54 10.40 12.53 -4.35
N ASP A 55 10.87 11.68 -3.45
CA ASP A 55 10.22 10.40 -3.16
C ASP A 55 9.59 10.40 -1.76
N TRP A 56 8.48 9.67 -1.62
CA TRP A 56 7.79 9.46 -0.36
C TRP A 56 8.15 8.08 0.17
N VAL A 57 9.11 8.05 1.07
CA VAL A 57 9.70 6.80 1.58
C VAL A 57 9.29 6.54 3.02
N TRP A 58 9.27 5.27 3.40
CA TRP A 58 9.06 4.89 4.79
C TRP A 58 10.25 5.32 5.65
N ARG A 59 9.97 5.88 6.83
CA ARG A 59 10.95 6.16 7.89
C ARG A 59 11.44 4.83 8.44
N GLU A 60 12.52 4.29 7.86
CA GLU A 60 12.97 2.91 8.08
C GLU A 60 13.11 2.56 9.57
N ASP A 61 13.73 3.43 10.37
CA ASP A 61 13.93 3.17 11.81
C ASP A 61 12.61 2.99 12.55
N ARG A 62 11.59 3.80 12.22
CA ARG A 62 10.26 3.70 12.85
C ARG A 62 9.55 2.42 12.43
N VAL A 63 9.55 2.10 11.14
CA VAL A 63 8.89 0.90 10.63
C VAL A 63 9.59 -0.36 11.16
N ARG A 64 10.93 -0.37 11.21
CA ARG A 64 11.70 -1.47 11.83
C ARG A 64 11.35 -1.63 13.31
N ALA A 65 11.22 -0.54 14.06
CA ALA A 65 10.83 -0.60 15.46
C ALA A 65 9.41 -1.16 15.63
N LEU A 66 8.45 -0.74 14.79
CA LEU A 66 7.09 -1.28 14.78
C LEU A 66 7.07 -2.79 14.51
N LEU A 67 7.79 -3.22 13.46
CA LEU A 67 7.85 -4.63 13.07
C LEU A 67 8.59 -5.49 14.11
N SER A 68 9.60 -4.94 14.77
CA SER A 68 10.40 -5.67 15.78
C SER A 68 9.74 -5.71 17.15
N ALA A 69 8.68 -4.92 17.38
CA ALA A 69 8.01 -4.88 18.67
C ALA A 69 7.44 -6.26 19.05
N PRO A 70 7.64 -6.72 20.30
CA PRO A 70 7.04 -7.96 20.77
C PRO A 70 5.51 -7.86 20.76
N GLY A 71 4.86 -8.99 20.51
CA GLY A 71 3.40 -9.07 20.49
C GLY A 71 2.87 -10.43 20.06
N GLU A 72 1.56 -10.58 20.20
CA GLU A 72 0.80 -11.75 19.79
C GLU A 72 -0.20 -11.38 18.68
N GLY A 73 -0.75 -12.39 18.01
CA GLY A 73 -1.73 -12.20 16.93
C GLY A 73 -1.15 -11.64 15.63
N LEU A 74 -1.96 -10.85 14.92
CA LEU A 74 -1.68 -10.29 13.60
C LEU A 74 -1.38 -8.79 13.69
N LEU A 75 -0.32 -8.36 13.01
CA LEU A 75 -0.03 -6.95 12.73
C LEU A 75 -0.18 -6.72 11.23
N PHE A 76 -1.10 -5.84 10.86
CA PHE A 76 -1.27 -5.39 9.49
C PHE A 76 -0.59 -4.03 9.30
N ILE A 77 0.16 -3.89 8.23
CA ILE A 77 0.65 -2.61 7.74
C ILE A 77 0.20 -2.43 6.31
N SER A 78 -0.15 -1.21 5.90
CA SER A 78 -0.44 -0.89 4.50
C SER A 78 0.49 0.18 3.97
N GLY A 79 0.88 0.08 2.71
CA GLY A 79 1.58 1.14 2.02
C GLY A 79 2.27 0.66 0.76
N CYS A 80 2.83 1.59 0.00
CA CYS A 80 3.67 1.31 -1.16
C CYS A 80 4.74 2.39 -1.29
N ALA A 81 5.98 2.06 -0.93
CA ALA A 81 7.12 2.99 -0.96
C ALA A 81 8.33 2.34 -1.64
N GLY A 82 9.16 3.14 -2.32
CA GLY A 82 10.32 2.63 -3.05
C GLY A 82 11.32 1.84 -2.19
N ASN A 83 11.38 2.13 -0.88
CA ASN A 83 12.25 1.43 0.06
C ASN A 83 11.60 0.22 0.79
N MET A 84 10.36 -0.15 0.46
CA MET A 84 9.67 -1.28 1.13
C MET A 84 10.44 -2.60 1.01
N GLY A 85 11.16 -2.80 -0.10
CA GLY A 85 11.99 -3.99 -0.36
C GLY A 85 13.01 -4.28 0.74
N ARG A 86 13.52 -3.25 1.43
CA ARG A 86 14.50 -3.37 2.53
C ARG A 86 13.90 -3.91 3.82
N LEU A 87 12.57 -3.88 3.93
CA LEU A 87 11.83 -4.33 5.10
C LEU A 87 11.10 -5.65 4.87
N LEU A 88 11.01 -6.15 3.63
CA LEU A 88 10.42 -7.45 3.31
C LEU A 88 10.99 -8.61 4.15
N PRO A 89 12.30 -8.67 4.52
CA PRO A 89 12.81 -9.70 5.41
C PRO A 89 12.21 -9.70 6.83
N LEU A 90 11.51 -8.64 7.23
CA LEU A 90 10.81 -8.51 8.51
C LEU A 90 9.29 -8.76 8.38
N ILE A 91 8.80 -9.05 7.17
CA ILE A 91 7.39 -9.29 6.88
C ILE A 91 7.19 -10.79 6.70
N ASP A 92 6.11 -11.32 7.29
CA ASP A 92 5.80 -12.75 7.23
C ASP A 92 4.91 -13.09 6.02
N VAL A 93 4.02 -12.17 5.62
CA VAL A 93 3.14 -12.32 4.44
C VAL A 93 2.97 -10.98 3.73
N VAL A 94 3.10 -10.95 2.42
CA VAL A 94 2.82 -9.80 1.54
C VAL A 94 1.60 -10.09 0.69
N ILE A 95 0.60 -9.22 0.78
CA ILE A 95 -0.65 -9.28 0.01
C ILE A 95 -0.73 -8.07 -0.91
N LEU A 96 -0.76 -8.32 -2.21
CA LEU A 96 -1.04 -7.32 -3.23
C LEU A 96 -2.55 -7.14 -3.37
N LEU A 97 -3.01 -5.90 -3.25
CA LEU A 97 -4.33 -5.50 -3.70
C LEU A 97 -4.26 -4.99 -5.14
N SER A 98 -5.06 -5.59 -6.02
CA SER A 98 -5.15 -5.20 -7.43
C SER A 98 -6.59 -4.89 -7.85
N ALA A 99 -6.73 -4.16 -8.95
CA ALA A 99 -7.99 -3.99 -9.67
C ALA A 99 -7.67 -3.59 -11.13
N PRO A 100 -8.59 -3.80 -12.08
CA PRO A 100 -8.42 -3.30 -13.43
C PRO A 100 -8.17 -1.78 -13.44
N VAL A 101 -7.32 -1.30 -14.35
CA VAL A 101 -6.96 0.13 -14.46
C VAL A 101 -8.20 1.01 -14.56
N ASP A 102 -9.19 0.62 -15.35
CA ASP A 102 -10.46 1.37 -15.49
C ASP A 102 -11.18 1.54 -14.14
N THR A 103 -11.22 0.48 -13.33
CA THR A 103 -11.78 0.52 -11.97
C THR A 103 -10.98 1.46 -11.06
N LEU A 104 -9.65 1.47 -11.18
CA LEU A 104 -8.81 2.40 -10.42
C LEU A 104 -9.10 3.85 -10.82
N MET A 105 -9.25 4.13 -12.12
CA MET A 105 -9.56 5.47 -12.63
C MET A 105 -10.92 5.96 -12.15
N GLU A 106 -11.95 5.11 -12.17
CA GLU A 106 -13.28 5.42 -11.64
C GLU A 106 -13.23 5.77 -10.14
N ARG A 107 -12.50 4.96 -9.36
CA ARG A 107 -12.34 5.19 -7.91
C ARG A 107 -11.60 6.49 -7.60
N LEU A 108 -10.53 6.78 -8.35
CA LEU A 108 -9.77 8.01 -8.17
C LEU A 108 -10.61 9.24 -8.54
N ALA A 109 -11.40 9.16 -9.61
CA ALA A 109 -12.31 10.23 -10.01
C ALA A 109 -13.44 10.49 -8.98
N ALA A 110 -13.89 9.44 -8.27
CA ALA A 110 -14.94 9.54 -7.27
C ALA A 110 -14.44 9.94 -5.86
N ARG A 111 -13.12 10.03 -5.64
CA ARG A 111 -12.53 10.37 -4.34
C ARG A 111 -12.80 11.84 -4.00
N SER A 112 -13.07 12.15 -2.73
CA SER A 112 -13.13 13.54 -2.26
C SER A 112 -11.74 14.21 -2.34
N ALA A 113 -11.69 15.55 -2.38
CA ALA A 113 -10.56 16.39 -2.82
C ALA A 113 -9.20 16.21 -2.13
N ASP A 114 -9.07 15.37 -1.10
CA ASP A 114 -7.87 15.26 -0.26
C ASP A 114 -6.95 14.09 -0.65
N GLY A 115 -6.50 14.01 -1.92
CA GLY A 115 -5.57 12.94 -2.32
C GLY A 115 -4.98 13.06 -3.73
N TYR A 116 -3.98 12.21 -4.02
CA TYR A 116 -3.35 12.09 -5.35
C TYR A 116 -4.26 11.33 -6.34
N GLY A 117 -4.39 11.82 -7.58
CA GLY A 117 -5.19 11.17 -8.64
C GLY A 117 -6.41 11.97 -9.16
N HIS A 118 -6.51 13.26 -8.82
CA HIS A 118 -7.64 14.11 -9.20
C HIS A 118 -7.47 14.72 -10.59
N THR A 119 -6.24 15.02 -10.99
CA THR A 119 -5.97 15.57 -12.32
C THR A 119 -5.84 14.46 -13.36
N ALA A 120 -6.10 14.79 -14.63
CA ALA A 120 -5.88 13.85 -15.73
C ALA A 120 -4.41 13.39 -15.81
N ALA A 121 -3.47 14.28 -15.47
CA ALA A 121 -2.04 13.97 -15.43
C ALA A 121 -1.69 12.97 -14.31
N GLU A 122 -2.25 13.14 -13.12
CA GLU A 122 -2.04 12.18 -12.02
C GLU A 122 -2.67 10.82 -12.32
N ARG A 123 -3.85 10.79 -12.97
CA ARG A 123 -4.48 9.54 -13.41
C ARG A 123 -3.67 8.82 -14.49
N ALA A 124 -3.16 9.55 -15.49
CA ALA A 124 -2.26 9.00 -16.49
C ALA A 124 -1.01 8.40 -15.83
N LYS A 125 -0.41 9.14 -14.89
CA LYS A 125 0.73 8.64 -14.12
C LYS A 125 0.38 7.41 -13.29
N VAL A 126 -0.81 7.33 -12.68
CA VAL A 126 -1.24 6.09 -12.00
C VAL A 126 -1.34 4.93 -12.98
N ALA A 127 -1.87 5.14 -14.19
CA ALA A 127 -1.93 4.08 -15.19
C ALA A 127 -0.52 3.59 -15.60
N ASP A 128 0.41 4.52 -15.82
CA ASP A 128 1.81 4.19 -16.13
C ASP A 128 2.47 3.43 -14.97
N LEU A 129 2.28 3.90 -13.74
CA LEU A 129 2.79 3.23 -12.54
C LEU A 129 2.17 1.85 -12.36
N VAL A 130 0.89 1.64 -12.68
CA VAL A 130 0.28 0.30 -12.66
C VAL A 130 0.98 -0.62 -13.67
N ALA A 131 1.25 -0.13 -14.88
CA ALA A 131 1.91 -0.93 -15.92
C ALA A 131 3.35 -1.32 -15.54
N VAL A 132 4.08 -0.46 -14.83
CA VAL A 132 5.50 -0.66 -14.50
C VAL A 132 5.70 -1.30 -13.11
N VAL A 133 5.00 -0.81 -12.09
CA VAL A 133 5.24 -1.15 -10.68
C VAL A 133 4.41 -2.35 -10.24
N GLU A 134 3.18 -2.51 -10.71
CA GLU A 134 2.32 -3.62 -10.27
C GLU A 134 2.92 -5.02 -10.60
N PRO A 135 3.55 -5.25 -11.77
CA PRO A 135 4.29 -6.50 -12.02
C PRO A 135 5.39 -6.76 -10.99
N LEU A 136 6.14 -5.74 -10.57
CA LEU A 136 7.19 -5.86 -9.55
C LEU A 136 6.59 -6.16 -8.16
N LEU A 137 5.44 -5.56 -7.85
CA LEU A 137 4.70 -5.89 -6.63
C LEU A 137 4.20 -7.33 -6.65
N ARG A 138 3.74 -7.84 -7.81
CA ARG A 138 3.34 -9.26 -7.95
C ARG A 138 4.51 -10.21 -7.67
N GLU A 139 5.70 -9.91 -8.17
CA GLU A 139 6.90 -10.73 -7.95
C GLU A 139 7.30 -10.84 -6.47
N THR A 140 6.95 -9.82 -5.67
CA THR A 140 7.31 -9.74 -4.25
C THR A 140 6.14 -10.09 -3.31
N SER A 141 4.98 -10.46 -3.85
CA SER A 141 3.78 -10.77 -3.07
C SER A 141 3.51 -12.26 -2.98
N ASP A 142 3.14 -12.74 -1.78
CA ASP A 142 2.73 -14.12 -1.56
C ASP A 142 1.32 -14.39 -2.09
N HIS A 143 0.45 -13.37 -2.04
CA HIS A 143 -0.93 -13.43 -2.47
C HIS A 143 -1.34 -12.16 -3.22
N GLU A 144 -2.25 -12.32 -4.18
CA GLU A 144 -2.92 -11.21 -4.87
C GLU A 144 -4.43 -11.31 -4.65
N ILE A 145 -5.06 -10.19 -4.30
CA ILE A 145 -6.50 -10.09 -4.10
C ILE A 145 -7.08 -9.00 -5.01
N ASP A 146 -7.98 -9.41 -5.88
CA ASP A 146 -8.81 -8.50 -6.67
C ASP A 146 -9.81 -7.79 -5.75
N THR A 147 -9.74 -6.45 -5.76
CA THR A 147 -10.50 -5.56 -4.90
C THR A 147 -11.77 -5.02 -5.53
N ARG A 148 -12.24 -5.52 -6.69
CA ARG A 148 -13.55 -5.14 -7.25
C ARG A 148 -14.72 -5.46 -6.31
N ARG A 149 -14.52 -6.41 -5.40
CA ARG A 149 -15.48 -6.77 -4.35
C ARG A 149 -15.50 -5.72 -3.23
N PRO A 150 -16.59 -5.65 -2.43
CA PRO A 150 -16.66 -4.73 -1.30
C PRO A 150 -15.54 -4.94 -0.28
N VAL A 151 -15.11 -3.86 0.38
CA VAL A 151 -13.97 -3.86 1.33
C VAL A 151 -14.09 -4.92 2.42
N HIS A 152 -15.30 -5.16 2.95
CA HIS A 152 -15.51 -6.14 4.02
C HIS A 152 -15.19 -7.57 3.56
N VAL A 153 -15.52 -7.92 2.31
CA VAL A 153 -15.21 -9.22 1.70
C VAL A 153 -13.70 -9.35 1.47
N THR A 154 -13.05 -8.29 1.01
CA THR A 154 -11.59 -8.26 0.86
C THR A 154 -10.89 -8.48 2.20
N VAL A 155 -11.37 -7.85 3.27
CA VAL A 155 -10.82 -8.04 4.62
C VAL A 155 -11.07 -9.45 5.16
N ASP A 156 -12.24 -10.04 4.90
CA ASP A 156 -12.52 -11.43 5.26
C ASP A 156 -11.52 -12.39 4.60
N ASP A 157 -11.26 -12.20 3.31
CA ASP A 157 -10.29 -13.00 2.55
C ASP A 157 -8.86 -12.83 3.09
N ILE A 158 -8.44 -11.59 3.37
CA ILE A 158 -7.12 -11.29 3.97
C ILE A 158 -6.95 -12.03 5.29
N VAL A 159 -7.91 -11.87 6.21
CA VAL A 159 -7.84 -12.50 7.54
C VAL A 159 -7.79 -14.01 7.40
N ARG A 160 -8.59 -14.60 6.51
CA ARG A 160 -8.59 -16.05 6.26
C ARG A 160 -7.26 -16.57 5.71
N LEU A 161 -6.56 -15.81 4.88
CA LEU A 161 -5.25 -16.21 4.32
C LEU A 161 -4.15 -16.24 5.38
N VAL A 162 -4.23 -15.36 6.37
CA VAL A 162 -3.12 -15.12 7.30
C VAL A 162 -3.37 -15.61 8.73
N SER A 163 -4.58 -16.11 9.02
CA SER A 163 -4.89 -16.81 10.27
C SER A 163 -4.33 -18.22 10.23
#